data_AF-A0A423GZS1-F1
#
_entry.id   AF-A0A423GZS1-F1
#
_cell.length_a   1.000
_cell.length_b   1.000
_cell.length_c   1.000
_cell.angle_alpha   90.00
_cell.angle_beta   90.00
_cell.angle_gamma   90.00
#
_symmetry.space_group_name_H-M   'P 1'
#
loop_
_entity.id
_entity.type
_entity.pdbx_description
1 polymer ?
#
loop_
_entity_poly.entity_id
_entity_poly.type
_entity_poly.pdbx_seq_one_letter_code
_entity_poly.pdbx_strand_id
1 'polypeptide(L)'
;MSRYLFLPLCVFFSMAQAAEKATETDAHDLAYSLGASLGERLRLEAPDLQIQALVDGLQQAYQGKPLALKDQQIEQILAEHEAQMAEQPAVPQSEVALDKEQRFLTAEKAKPGVRELADGILLTELVAGNGAKAGPNGKVQVRYIGKLPDGTVFDQNSQAQWFSLDSVISGWRSALQQMPVGAKWRLVIPSAQAYGADGAGDLIAPFTPLVFEIELLGATG
;
A
#
# COMPACT_ATOMS: atom_id res chain seq x y z
N MET A 1 40.96 -58.06 55.41
CA MET A 1 40.70 -58.78 54.14
C MET A 1 39.24 -58.58 53.77
N SER A 2 38.94 -57.79 52.74
CA SER A 2 37.95 -58.09 51.69
C SER A 2 37.90 -56.90 50.74
N ARG A 3 37.86 -57.18 49.44
CA ARG A 3 38.15 -56.28 48.31
C ARG A 3 36.83 -55.74 47.75
N TYR A 4 36.78 -54.45 47.41
CA TYR A 4 35.81 -53.93 46.44
C TYR A 4 36.57 -53.23 45.31
N LEU A 5 36.56 -53.90 44.15
CA LEU A 5 36.98 -53.38 42.84
C LEU A 5 35.75 -52.69 42.24
N PHE A 6 35.82 -51.37 42.04
CA PHE A 6 34.87 -50.63 41.20
C PHE A 6 35.54 -50.32 39.87
N LEU A 7 34.93 -50.80 38.78
CA LEU A 7 35.32 -50.56 37.39
C LEU A 7 34.27 -49.65 36.76
N PRO A 8 34.57 -48.43 36.30
CA PRO A 8 33.66 -47.68 35.46
C PRO A 8 33.97 -47.94 33.98
N LEU A 9 32.96 -48.44 33.30
CA LEU A 9 32.87 -48.68 31.86
C LEU A 9 32.69 -47.33 31.13
N CYS A 10 33.70 -46.89 30.38
CA CYS A 10 33.56 -45.77 29.44
C CYS A 10 32.77 -46.24 28.20
N VAL A 11 31.53 -45.77 28.05
CA VAL A 11 30.79 -45.82 26.78
C VAL A 11 30.86 -44.43 26.16
N PHE A 12 31.73 -44.27 25.16
CA PHE A 12 31.68 -43.13 24.24
C PHE A 12 30.47 -43.35 23.30
N PHE A 13 29.39 -42.61 23.54
CA PHE A 13 28.31 -42.51 22.55
C PHE A 13 28.60 -41.33 21.62
N SER A 14 28.73 -41.64 20.34
CA SER A 14 29.02 -40.70 19.27
C SER A 14 27.86 -39.72 19.06
N MET A 15 28.00 -38.48 19.54
CA MET A 15 27.15 -37.34 19.16
C MET A 15 27.87 -36.52 18.08
N ALA A 16 27.81 -36.95 16.83
CA ALA A 16 28.40 -36.19 15.72
C ALA A 16 27.58 -36.29 14.42
N GLN A 17 26.27 -36.49 14.50
CA GLN A 17 25.44 -36.65 13.30
C GLN A 17 24.04 -36.06 13.49
N ALA A 18 23.96 -34.76 13.79
CA ALA A 18 22.68 -34.03 13.82
C ALA A 18 22.80 -32.54 13.42
N ALA A 19 24.00 -31.95 13.52
CA ALA A 19 24.21 -30.53 13.19
C ALA A 19 24.44 -30.25 11.69
N GLU A 20 24.72 -31.26 10.87
CA GLU A 20 25.17 -31.06 9.48
C GLU A 20 24.00 -30.85 8.49
N LYS A 21 22.78 -31.31 8.82
CA LYS A 21 21.63 -31.26 7.91
C LYS A 21 20.78 -29.98 7.97
N ALA A 22 20.87 -29.22 9.08
CA ALA A 22 20.03 -28.04 9.28
C ALA A 22 20.50 -26.83 8.46
N THR A 23 21.81 -26.65 8.31
CA THR A 23 22.42 -25.48 7.66
C THR A 23 22.26 -25.46 6.13
N GLU A 24 22.24 -26.62 5.47
CA GLU A 24 22.02 -26.72 4.02
C GLU A 24 20.58 -26.37 3.62
N THR A 25 19.61 -26.73 4.47
CA THR A 25 18.19 -26.44 4.23
C THR A 25 17.91 -24.94 4.34
N ASP A 26 18.47 -24.28 5.36
CA ASP A 26 18.29 -22.84 5.56
C ASP A 26 18.87 -21.98 4.42
N ALA A 27 20.05 -22.37 3.90
CA ALA A 27 20.68 -21.66 2.78
C ALA A 27 19.91 -21.86 1.46
N HIS A 28 19.37 -23.07 1.25
CA HIS A 28 18.52 -23.37 0.09
C HIS A 28 17.23 -22.56 0.12
N ASP A 29 16.54 -22.54 1.26
CA ASP A 29 15.25 -21.86 1.42
C ASP A 29 15.38 -20.34 1.25
N LEU A 30 16.49 -19.75 1.71
CA LEU A 30 16.80 -18.33 1.47
C LEU A 30 16.96 -18.03 -0.03
N ALA A 31 17.78 -18.81 -0.75
CA ALA A 31 18.00 -18.64 -2.19
C ALA A 31 16.70 -18.81 -2.98
N TYR A 32 15.88 -19.81 -2.61
CA TYR A 32 14.57 -20.03 -3.20
C TYR A 32 13.63 -18.83 -2.97
N SER A 33 13.57 -18.31 -1.74
CA SER A 33 12.72 -17.17 -1.39
C SER A 33 13.10 -15.89 -2.14
N LEU A 34 14.41 -15.64 -2.32
CA LEU A 34 14.91 -14.53 -3.14
C LEU A 34 14.49 -14.68 -4.61
N GLY A 35 14.62 -15.89 -5.17
CA GLY A 35 14.18 -16.19 -6.53
C GLY A 35 12.67 -16.01 -6.72
N ALA A 36 11.86 -16.47 -5.76
CA ALA A 36 10.41 -16.30 -5.78
C ALA A 36 9.99 -14.82 -5.76
N SER A 37 10.61 -14.02 -4.90
CA SER A 37 10.37 -12.57 -4.83
C SER A 37 10.74 -11.85 -6.14
N LEU A 38 11.89 -12.21 -6.73
CA LEU A 38 12.29 -11.68 -8.04
C LEU A 38 11.31 -12.10 -9.15
N GLY A 39 10.87 -13.37 -9.15
CA GLY A 39 9.92 -13.89 -10.13
C GLY A 39 8.57 -13.16 -10.09
N GLU A 40 8.03 -12.88 -8.89
CA GLU A 40 6.79 -12.11 -8.76
C GLU A 40 6.93 -10.69 -9.31
N ARG A 41 8.06 -10.03 -9.09
CA ARG A 41 8.31 -8.71 -9.69
C ARG A 41 8.39 -8.77 -11.21
N LEU A 42 9.17 -9.71 -11.75
CA LEU A 42 9.32 -9.90 -13.20
C LEU A 42 7.99 -10.24 -13.88
N ARG A 43 7.11 -11.00 -13.21
CA ARG A 43 5.77 -11.31 -13.71
C ARG A 43 4.90 -10.05 -13.88
N LEU A 44 5.11 -9.02 -13.06
CA LEU A 44 4.38 -7.77 -13.11
C LEU A 44 5.00 -6.77 -14.10
N GLU A 45 6.33 -6.70 -14.15
CA GLU A 45 7.06 -5.69 -14.92
C GLU A 45 7.46 -6.15 -16.34
N ALA A 46 7.69 -7.45 -16.54
CA ALA A 46 8.17 -8.03 -17.78
C ALA A 46 7.50 -9.40 -18.06
N PRO A 47 6.17 -9.43 -18.31
CA PRO A 47 5.39 -10.67 -18.43
C PRO A 47 5.81 -11.57 -19.60
N ASP A 48 6.42 -11.01 -20.64
CA ASP A 48 6.88 -11.74 -21.84
C ASP A 48 8.36 -12.17 -21.76
N LEU A 49 9.01 -11.99 -20.60
CA LEU A 49 10.41 -12.31 -20.43
C LEU A 49 10.65 -13.83 -20.49
N GLN A 50 11.66 -14.24 -21.28
CA GLN A 50 12.09 -15.62 -21.36
C GLN A 50 12.88 -16.03 -20.10
N ILE A 51 12.16 -16.46 -19.06
CA ILE A 51 12.72 -16.78 -17.73
C ILE A 51 13.87 -17.78 -17.80
N GLN A 52 13.79 -18.80 -18.67
CA GLN A 52 14.87 -19.78 -18.80
C GLN A 52 16.18 -19.12 -19.28
N ALA A 53 16.12 -18.24 -20.28
CA ALA A 53 17.30 -17.53 -20.78
C ALA A 53 17.89 -16.59 -19.73
N LEU A 54 17.04 -15.94 -18.93
CA LEU A 54 17.46 -15.11 -17.79
C LEU A 54 18.22 -15.95 -16.75
N VAL A 55 17.68 -17.10 -16.37
CA VAL A 55 18.31 -18.00 -15.38
C VAL A 55 19.63 -18.55 -15.91
N ASP A 56 19.69 -18.96 -17.18
CA ASP A 56 20.93 -19.46 -17.79
C ASP A 56 22.03 -18.38 -17.79
N GLY A 57 21.68 -17.15 -18.18
CA GLY A 57 22.61 -16.00 -18.15
C GLY A 57 23.08 -15.67 -16.73
N LEU A 58 22.17 -15.64 -15.76
CA LEU A 58 22.48 -15.41 -14.35
C LEU A 58 23.44 -16.48 -13.81
N GLN A 59 23.17 -17.76 -14.09
CA GLN A 59 24.00 -18.87 -13.63
C GLN A 59 25.40 -18.83 -14.26
N GLN A 60 25.49 -18.58 -15.57
CA GLN A 60 26.79 -18.49 -16.26
C GLN A 60 27.62 -17.34 -15.70
N ALA A 61 27.03 -16.15 -15.56
CA ALA A 61 27.69 -14.98 -14.99
C ALA A 61 28.14 -15.22 -13.54
N TYR A 62 27.26 -15.76 -12.68
CA TYR A 62 27.55 -16.04 -11.28
C TYR A 62 28.68 -17.06 -11.10
N GLN A 63 28.77 -18.04 -12.01
CA GLN A 63 29.81 -19.08 -11.98
C GLN A 63 31.10 -18.66 -12.72
N GLY A 64 31.16 -17.46 -13.30
CA GLY A 64 32.28 -17.01 -14.13
C GLY A 64 32.48 -17.84 -15.40
N LYS A 65 31.42 -18.50 -15.88
CA LYS A 65 31.46 -19.27 -17.14
C LYS A 65 31.31 -18.33 -18.35
N PRO A 66 31.83 -18.73 -19.53
CA PRO A 66 31.59 -18.00 -20.75
C PRO A 66 30.09 -17.84 -21.01
N LEU A 67 29.66 -16.61 -21.29
CA LEU A 67 28.29 -16.29 -21.64
C LEU A 67 27.98 -16.77 -23.06
N ALA A 68 26.71 -17.15 -23.29
CA ALA A 68 26.24 -17.52 -24.63
C ALA A 68 26.31 -16.36 -25.65
N LEU A 69 26.31 -15.11 -25.16
CA LEU A 69 26.46 -13.89 -25.94
C LEU A 69 27.81 -13.24 -25.65
N LYS A 70 28.35 -12.52 -26.63
CA LYS A 70 29.55 -11.69 -26.43
C LYS A 70 29.18 -10.44 -25.64
N ASP A 71 30.08 -9.97 -24.78
CA ASP A 71 29.87 -8.80 -23.92
C ASP A 71 29.37 -7.57 -24.71
N GLN A 72 30.02 -7.26 -25.84
CA GLN A 72 29.61 -6.15 -26.71
C GLN A 72 28.15 -6.29 -27.22
N GLN A 73 27.70 -7.50 -27.50
CA GLN A 73 26.33 -7.75 -27.95
C GLN A 73 25.34 -7.62 -26.79
N ILE A 74 25.72 -8.02 -25.58
CA ILE A 74 24.93 -7.82 -24.36
C ILE A 74 24.76 -6.32 -24.10
N GLU A 75 25.85 -5.57 -24.12
CA GLU A 75 25.85 -4.11 -23.92
C GLU A 75 24.95 -3.42 -24.96
N GLN A 76 25.06 -3.80 -26.23
CA GLN A 76 24.24 -3.21 -27.29
C GLN A 76 22.75 -3.51 -27.11
N ILE A 77 22.39 -4.76 -26.81
CA ILE A 77 20.98 -5.15 -26.59
C ILE A 77 20.40 -4.40 -25.38
N LEU A 78 21.18 -4.26 -24.30
CA LEU A 78 20.74 -3.53 -23.11
C LEU A 78 20.59 -2.04 -23.39
N ALA A 79 21.53 -1.43 -24.11
CA ALA A 79 21.46 -0.02 -24.48
C ALA A 79 20.27 0.27 -25.42
N GLU A 80 19.99 -0.61 -26.38
CA GLU A 80 18.82 -0.51 -27.26
C GLU A 80 17.50 -0.65 -26.48
N HIS A 81 17.45 -1.59 -25.53
CA HIS A 81 16.30 -1.78 -24.64
C HIS A 81 16.08 -0.55 -23.72
N GLU A 82 17.14 0.00 -23.14
CA GLU A 82 17.08 1.24 -22.35
C GLU A 82 16.61 2.43 -23.19
N ALA A 83 17.12 2.59 -24.41
CA ALA A 83 16.67 3.63 -25.34
C ALA A 83 15.19 3.47 -25.72
N GLN A 84 14.72 2.24 -26.00
CA GLN A 84 13.30 1.98 -26.25
C GLN A 84 12.42 2.26 -25.04
N MET A 85 12.87 1.90 -23.83
CA MET A 85 12.17 2.23 -22.59
C MET A 85 12.12 3.74 -22.33
N ALA A 86 13.16 4.49 -22.74
CA ALA A 86 13.20 5.94 -22.64
C ALA A 86 12.34 6.66 -23.70
N GLU A 87 12.11 6.03 -24.85
CA GLU A 87 11.26 6.54 -25.94
C GLU A 87 9.79 6.12 -25.83
N GLN A 88 9.48 5.07 -25.06
CA GLN A 88 8.12 4.80 -24.64
C GLN A 88 7.62 5.98 -23.79
N PRO A 89 6.52 6.66 -24.16
CA PRO A 89 5.91 7.63 -23.27
C PRO A 89 5.43 6.84 -22.05
N ALA A 90 6.23 6.85 -20.99
CA ALA A 90 5.78 6.42 -19.69
C ALA A 90 4.53 7.25 -19.40
N VAL A 91 3.35 6.61 -19.42
CA VAL A 91 2.14 7.26 -18.91
C VAL A 91 2.53 7.73 -17.51
N PRO A 92 2.59 9.04 -17.25
CA PRO A 92 3.03 9.53 -15.96
C PRO A 92 2.25 8.80 -14.88
N GLN A 93 2.91 8.34 -13.81
CA GLN A 93 2.21 7.64 -12.73
C GLN A 93 1.04 8.47 -12.19
N SER A 94 1.12 9.80 -12.31
CA SER A 94 0.02 10.74 -12.06
C SER A 94 -1.19 10.52 -12.95
N GLU A 95 -1.03 10.30 -14.26
CA GLU A 95 -2.15 10.02 -15.18
C GLU A 95 -2.83 8.69 -14.85
N VAL A 96 -2.05 7.65 -14.52
CA VAL A 96 -2.60 6.37 -14.06
C VAL A 96 -3.37 6.53 -12.76
N ALA A 97 -2.84 7.30 -11.81
CA ALA A 97 -3.49 7.54 -10.51
C ALA A 97 -4.78 8.38 -10.67
N LEU A 98 -4.76 9.41 -11.53
CA LEU A 98 -5.94 10.22 -11.84
C LEU A 98 -7.03 9.43 -12.56
N ASP A 99 -6.68 8.55 -13.50
CA ASP A 99 -7.67 7.65 -14.14
C ASP A 99 -8.27 6.66 -13.14
N LYS A 100 -7.47 6.09 -12.22
CA LYS A 100 -7.96 5.25 -11.13
C LYS A 100 -8.91 6.03 -10.22
N GLU A 101 -8.54 7.24 -9.81
CA GLU A 101 -9.41 8.13 -9.03
C GLU A 101 -10.73 8.39 -9.77
N GLN A 102 -10.67 8.77 -11.04
CA GLN A 102 -11.85 9.12 -11.83
C GLN A 102 -12.81 7.93 -11.96
N ARG A 103 -12.28 6.72 -12.19
CA ARG A 103 -13.09 5.49 -12.24
C ARG A 103 -13.75 5.21 -10.90
N PHE A 104 -13.01 5.35 -9.80
CA PHE A 104 -13.53 5.16 -8.45
C PHE A 104 -14.64 6.16 -8.13
N LEU A 105 -14.42 7.46 -8.34
CA LEU A 105 -15.44 8.49 -8.11
C LEU A 105 -16.68 8.29 -8.98
N THR A 106 -16.51 7.89 -10.25
CA THR A 106 -17.64 7.58 -11.15
C THR A 106 -18.46 6.40 -10.62
N ALA A 107 -17.79 5.34 -10.16
CA ALA A 107 -18.45 4.17 -9.58
C ALA A 107 -19.16 4.51 -8.26
N GLU A 108 -18.55 5.34 -7.41
CA GLU A 108 -19.17 5.82 -6.16
C GLU A 108 -20.39 6.70 -6.45
N LYS A 109 -20.30 7.62 -7.41
CA LYS A 109 -21.40 8.51 -7.80
C LYS A 109 -22.61 7.76 -8.34
N ALA A 110 -22.40 6.60 -8.97
CA ALA A 110 -23.47 5.77 -9.49
C ALA A 110 -24.25 4.97 -8.40
N LYS A 111 -23.77 4.96 -7.15
CA LYS A 111 -24.43 4.24 -6.05
C LYS A 111 -25.73 4.93 -5.62
N PRO A 112 -26.76 4.17 -5.20
CA PRO A 112 -28.02 4.76 -4.76
C PRO A 112 -27.84 5.61 -3.50
N GLY A 113 -28.54 6.75 -3.44
CA GLY A 113 -28.50 7.66 -2.29
C GLY A 113 -27.27 8.59 -2.26
N VAL A 114 -26.39 8.52 -3.26
CA VAL A 114 -25.26 9.43 -3.40
C VAL A 114 -25.71 10.75 -4.02
N ARG A 115 -25.27 11.86 -3.41
CA ARG A 115 -25.46 13.23 -3.88
C ARG A 115 -24.10 13.90 -4.01
N GLU A 116 -23.91 14.72 -5.03
CA GLU A 116 -22.68 15.48 -5.20
C GLU A 116 -22.82 16.86 -4.55
N LEU A 117 -21.82 17.23 -3.74
CA LEU A 117 -21.64 18.56 -3.17
C LEU A 117 -20.71 19.38 -4.07
N ALA A 118 -20.34 20.58 -3.61
CA ALA A 118 -19.30 21.37 -4.28
C ALA A 118 -17.98 20.57 -4.40
N ASP A 119 -17.19 20.94 -5.41
CA ASP A 119 -15.84 20.42 -5.62
C ASP A 119 -15.75 18.90 -5.84
N GLY A 120 -16.83 18.27 -6.29
CA GLY A 120 -16.87 16.85 -6.64
C GLY A 120 -16.98 15.90 -5.45
N ILE A 121 -17.25 16.43 -4.24
CA ILE A 121 -17.39 15.62 -3.03
C ILE A 121 -18.70 14.84 -3.09
N LEU A 122 -18.64 13.53 -2.92
CA LEU A 122 -19.81 12.67 -2.94
C LEU A 122 -20.27 12.41 -1.51
N LEU A 123 -21.55 12.69 -1.26
CA LEU A 123 -22.21 12.53 0.02
C LEU A 123 -23.24 11.40 -0.05
N THR A 124 -23.16 10.47 0.90
CA THR A 124 -24.27 9.58 1.25
C THR A 124 -24.71 9.91 2.68
N GLU A 125 -25.95 10.31 2.85
CA GLU A 125 -26.51 10.52 4.19
C GLU A 125 -26.96 9.18 4.78
N LEU A 126 -26.28 8.74 5.85
CA LEU A 126 -26.58 7.48 6.53
C LEU A 126 -27.62 7.70 7.65
N VAL A 127 -27.48 8.80 8.37
CA VAL A 127 -28.41 9.24 9.42
C VAL A 127 -28.61 10.74 9.28
N ALA A 128 -29.87 11.17 9.21
CA ALA A 128 -30.21 12.59 9.15
C ALA A 128 -30.03 13.24 10.53
N GLY A 129 -29.44 14.44 10.54
CA GLY A 129 -29.35 15.30 11.71
C GLY A 129 -30.33 16.47 11.62
N ASN A 130 -30.62 17.11 12.76
CA ASN A 130 -31.51 18.27 12.84
C ASN A 130 -30.94 19.41 13.71
N GLY A 131 -29.69 19.28 14.18
CA GLY A 131 -29.03 20.27 15.00
C GLY A 131 -28.44 21.43 14.19
N ALA A 132 -27.80 22.34 14.92
CA ALA A 132 -27.10 23.47 14.33
C ALA A 132 -25.97 23.01 13.37
N LYS A 133 -25.64 23.86 12.41
CA LYS A 133 -24.49 23.68 11.51
C LYS A 133 -23.33 24.53 12.00
N ALA A 134 -22.10 24.15 11.63
CA ALA A 134 -20.92 24.93 11.94
C ALA A 134 -20.87 26.23 11.11
N GLY A 135 -20.34 27.30 11.71
CA GLY A 135 -20.00 28.52 10.99
C GLY A 135 -18.76 28.32 10.09
N PRO A 136 -18.46 29.25 9.17
CA PRO A 136 -17.32 29.15 8.25
C PRO A 136 -15.96 28.97 8.94
N ASN A 137 -15.78 29.62 10.10
CA ASN A 137 -14.57 29.54 10.94
C ASN A 137 -14.83 28.75 12.23
N GLY A 138 -15.91 27.97 12.24
CA GLY A 138 -16.38 27.24 13.40
C GLY A 138 -15.55 25.99 13.68
N LYS A 139 -15.94 25.31 14.76
CA LYS A 139 -15.40 24.00 15.12
C LYS A 139 -16.50 22.95 15.03
N VAL A 140 -16.08 21.72 14.79
CA VAL A 140 -16.96 20.54 14.74
C VAL A 140 -16.44 19.49 15.69
N GLN A 141 -17.34 18.83 16.41
CA GLN A 141 -17.02 17.67 17.24
C GLN A 141 -17.47 16.42 16.52
N VAL A 142 -16.53 15.56 16.13
CA VAL A 142 -16.84 14.39 15.30
C VAL A 142 -16.27 13.10 15.87
N ARG A 143 -16.90 11.99 15.49
CA ARG A 143 -16.25 10.68 15.37
C ARG A 143 -16.11 10.35 13.90
N TYR A 144 -15.04 9.69 13.51
CA TYR A 144 -14.86 9.32 12.12
C TYR A 144 -14.02 8.07 11.91
N ILE A 145 -14.16 7.49 10.72
CA ILE A 145 -13.26 6.48 10.18
C ILE A 145 -12.90 6.92 8.76
N GLY A 146 -11.61 7.09 8.50
CA GLY A 146 -11.03 7.38 7.20
C GLY A 146 -10.48 6.11 6.55
N LYS A 147 -10.87 5.86 5.31
CA LYS A 147 -10.47 4.70 4.52
C LYS A 147 -9.96 5.11 3.14
N LEU A 148 -9.00 4.35 2.65
CA LEU A 148 -8.57 4.39 1.26
C LEU A 148 -9.61 3.68 0.37
N PRO A 149 -9.53 3.85 -0.97
CA PRO A 149 -10.50 3.24 -1.91
C PRO A 149 -10.56 1.72 -1.86
N ASP A 150 -9.49 1.06 -1.42
CA ASP A 150 -9.41 -0.39 -1.22
C ASP A 150 -10.06 -0.87 0.09
N GLY A 151 -10.51 0.06 0.94
CA GLY A 151 -11.10 -0.21 2.25
C GLY A 151 -10.13 -0.17 3.43
N THR A 152 -8.83 -0.01 3.18
CA THR A 152 -7.80 0.10 4.22
C THR A 152 -8.07 1.33 5.09
N VAL A 153 -8.16 1.14 6.41
CA VAL A 153 -8.32 2.24 7.37
C VAL A 153 -6.96 2.92 7.55
N PHE A 154 -6.87 4.20 7.23
CA PHE A 154 -5.64 4.98 7.41
C PHE A 154 -5.68 5.87 8.65
N ASP A 155 -6.88 6.27 9.09
CA ASP A 155 -7.08 7.10 10.27
C ASP A 155 -8.49 6.87 10.84
N GLN A 156 -8.66 7.01 12.15
CA GLN A 156 -9.96 6.91 12.81
C GLN A 156 -9.95 7.58 14.18
N ASN A 157 -11.10 8.11 14.58
CA ASN A 157 -11.34 8.57 15.93
C ASN A 157 -12.69 8.09 16.45
N SER A 158 -12.64 7.13 17.38
CA SER A 158 -13.82 6.59 18.06
C SER A 158 -14.31 7.48 19.20
N GLN A 159 -13.47 8.38 19.70
CA GLN A 159 -13.83 9.36 20.71
C GLN A 159 -14.22 10.68 20.04
N ALA A 160 -15.16 11.40 20.65
CA ALA A 160 -15.64 12.65 20.09
C ALA A 160 -14.58 13.75 20.26
N GLN A 161 -13.97 14.21 19.16
CA GLN A 161 -12.90 15.22 19.19
C GLN A 161 -13.29 16.47 18.41
N TRP A 162 -12.88 17.63 18.93
CA TRP A 162 -13.06 18.92 18.28
C TRP A 162 -11.98 19.19 17.24
N PHE A 163 -12.41 19.57 16.04
CA PHE A 163 -11.57 20.03 14.95
C PHE A 163 -11.97 21.44 14.53
N SER A 164 -10.97 22.27 14.25
CA SER A 164 -11.20 23.55 13.59
C SER A 164 -11.37 23.32 12.09
N LEU A 165 -12.39 23.91 11.46
CA LEU A 165 -12.61 23.76 10.02
C LEU A 165 -11.45 24.34 9.19
N ASP A 166 -10.66 25.24 9.76
CA ASP A 166 -9.46 25.79 9.12
C ASP A 166 -8.26 24.85 9.12
N SER A 167 -8.25 23.84 10.01
CA SER A 167 -7.10 22.94 10.20
C SER A 167 -7.30 21.54 9.61
N VAL A 168 -8.39 21.35 8.85
CA VAL A 168 -8.71 20.09 8.18
C VAL A 168 -8.61 20.25 6.66
N ILE A 169 -8.61 19.13 5.93
CA ILE A 169 -8.62 19.13 4.47
C ILE A 169 -9.82 19.92 3.92
N SER A 170 -9.66 20.50 2.73
CA SER A 170 -10.69 21.39 2.15
C SER A 170 -12.03 20.68 1.95
N GLY A 171 -12.02 19.38 1.64
CA GLY A 171 -13.24 18.60 1.52
C GLY A 171 -14.03 18.46 2.84
N TRP A 172 -13.34 18.39 3.98
CA TRP A 172 -13.99 18.46 5.28
C TRP A 172 -14.54 19.85 5.56
N ARG A 173 -13.74 20.89 5.26
CA ARG A 173 -14.14 22.29 5.46
C ARG A 173 -15.45 22.61 4.74
N SER A 174 -15.60 22.22 3.47
CA SER A 174 -16.80 22.51 2.67
C SER A 174 -17.99 21.61 3.01
N ALA A 175 -17.75 20.31 3.27
CA ALA A 175 -18.83 19.37 3.55
C ALA A 175 -19.42 19.55 4.96
N LEU A 176 -18.58 19.69 5.99
CA LEU A 176 -19.05 19.71 7.38
C LEU A 176 -19.79 21.00 7.75
N GLN A 177 -19.56 22.10 7.04
CA GLN A 177 -20.39 23.31 7.17
C GLN A 177 -21.85 23.07 6.75
N GLN A 178 -22.09 22.09 5.87
CA GLN A 178 -23.43 21.74 5.41
C GLN A 178 -24.09 20.67 6.28
N MET A 179 -23.30 19.98 7.12
CA MET A 179 -23.71 18.86 7.94
C MET A 179 -24.44 19.31 9.22
N PRO A 180 -25.72 18.93 9.42
CA PRO A 180 -26.41 19.20 10.67
C PRO A 180 -25.84 18.35 11.81
N VAL A 181 -25.73 18.91 13.02
CA VAL A 181 -25.41 18.12 14.22
C VAL A 181 -26.44 16.99 14.41
N GLY A 182 -25.95 15.83 14.81
CA GLY A 182 -26.70 14.57 14.91
C GLY A 182 -26.69 13.72 13.64
N ALA A 183 -26.17 14.24 12.52
CA ALA A 183 -26.09 13.49 11.28
C ALA A 183 -24.92 12.48 11.31
N LYS A 184 -25.07 11.39 10.55
CA LYS A 184 -23.97 10.50 10.15
C LYS A 184 -23.89 10.47 8.64
N TRP A 185 -22.77 10.88 8.08
CA TRP A 185 -22.54 10.97 6.65
C TRP A 185 -21.39 10.06 6.23
N ARG A 186 -21.51 9.49 5.03
CA ARG A 186 -20.37 8.93 4.29
C ARG A 186 -19.97 9.93 3.21
N LEU A 187 -18.73 10.37 3.24
CA LEU A 187 -18.14 11.29 2.27
C LEU A 187 -17.09 10.56 1.45
N VAL A 188 -17.14 10.72 0.13
CA VAL A 188 -16.03 10.40 -0.77
C VAL A 188 -15.45 11.71 -1.27
N ILE A 189 -14.19 11.95 -0.94
CA ILE A 189 -13.50 13.22 -1.15
C ILE A 189 -12.45 13.01 -2.24
N PRO A 190 -12.55 13.73 -3.39
CA PRO A 190 -11.50 13.73 -4.40
C PRO A 190 -10.15 14.13 -3.82
N SER A 191 -9.07 13.60 -4.38
CA SER A 191 -7.70 13.86 -3.99
C SER A 191 -7.38 15.36 -3.98
N ALA A 192 -7.90 16.10 -4.96
CA ALA A 192 -7.79 17.56 -5.05
C ALA A 192 -8.40 18.32 -3.86
N GLN A 193 -9.33 17.70 -3.13
CA GLN A 193 -9.94 18.23 -1.90
C GLN A 193 -9.38 17.57 -0.62
N ALA A 194 -8.30 16.81 -0.77
CA ALA A 194 -7.61 16.07 0.29
C ALA A 194 -6.09 16.37 0.24
N TYR A 195 -5.26 15.39 -0.13
CA TYR A 195 -3.79 15.49 -0.14
C TYR A 195 -3.18 15.65 -1.54
N GLY A 196 -4.02 15.71 -2.59
CA GLY A 196 -3.62 16.07 -3.95
C GLY A 196 -2.50 15.20 -4.55
N ALA A 197 -1.65 15.84 -5.34
CA ALA A 197 -0.52 15.21 -6.03
C ALA A 197 0.61 14.79 -5.08
N ASP A 198 0.68 15.36 -3.89
CA ASP A 198 1.77 15.11 -2.94
C ASP A 198 1.48 13.88 -2.06
N GLY A 199 0.21 13.59 -1.80
CA GLY A 199 -0.18 12.55 -0.85
C GLY A 199 0.19 12.91 0.59
N ALA A 200 0.27 11.90 1.46
CA ALA A 200 0.63 12.07 2.87
C ALA A 200 1.64 11.00 3.31
N GLY A 201 2.90 11.20 2.90
CA GLY A 201 3.98 10.25 3.17
C GLY A 201 3.65 8.85 2.67
N ASP A 202 3.97 7.84 3.47
CA ASP A 202 3.70 6.43 3.13
C ASP A 202 2.24 6.00 3.38
N LEU A 203 1.44 6.87 4.02
CA LEU A 203 0.07 6.53 4.43
C LEU A 203 -0.95 6.71 3.31
N ILE A 204 -0.77 7.76 2.49
CA ILE A 204 -1.70 8.13 1.42
C ILE A 204 -0.89 8.45 0.18
N ALA A 205 -1.06 7.65 -0.86
CA ALA A 205 -0.38 7.87 -2.14
C ALA A 205 -0.91 9.14 -2.85
N PRO A 206 -0.11 9.74 -3.74
CA PRO A 206 -0.56 10.77 -4.67
C PRO A 206 -1.88 10.44 -5.37
N PHE A 207 -2.72 11.46 -5.56
CA PHE A 207 -4.01 11.37 -6.26
C PHE A 207 -4.98 10.32 -5.69
N THR A 208 -4.88 10.05 -4.39
CA THR A 208 -5.76 9.09 -3.73
C THR A 208 -7.03 9.78 -3.21
N PRO A 209 -8.23 9.42 -3.69
CA PRO A 209 -9.48 9.88 -3.08
C PRO A 209 -9.68 9.20 -1.72
N LEU A 210 -10.34 9.90 -0.79
CA LEU A 210 -10.54 9.42 0.57
C LEU A 210 -12.01 9.14 0.85
N VAL A 211 -12.28 8.09 1.61
CA VAL A 211 -13.63 7.74 2.06
C VAL A 211 -13.72 7.95 3.56
N PHE A 212 -14.63 8.80 4.01
CA PHE A 212 -14.88 9.03 5.42
C PHE A 212 -16.29 8.61 5.81
N GLU A 213 -16.45 7.94 6.93
CA GLU A 213 -17.71 7.92 7.68
C GLU A 213 -17.56 8.85 8.87
N ILE A 214 -18.45 9.84 8.99
CA ILE A 214 -18.38 10.89 10.00
C ILE A 214 -19.71 10.96 10.73
N GLU A 215 -19.65 10.96 12.06
CA GLU A 215 -20.78 11.29 12.95
C GLU A 215 -20.51 12.67 13.56
N LEU A 216 -21.41 13.63 13.32
CA LEU A 216 -21.28 14.99 13.84
C LEU A 216 -22.05 15.13 15.16
N LEU A 217 -21.33 15.38 16.24
CA LEU A 217 -21.86 15.42 17.61
C LEU A 217 -22.04 16.85 18.14
N GLY A 218 -21.30 17.82 17.58
CA GLY A 218 -21.36 19.21 18.00
C GLY A 218 -20.81 20.16 16.95
N ALA A 219 -21.25 21.42 16.98
CA ALA A 219 -20.80 22.46 16.08
C ALA A 219 -20.78 23.82 16.82
N THR A 220 -19.82 24.68 16.47
CA THR A 220 -19.79 26.08 16.92
C THR A 220 -19.91 27.03 15.74
N GLY A 221 -20.47 28.21 16.01
CA GLY A 221 -20.44 29.36 15.09
C GLY A 221 -19.06 29.96 14.96
#